data_AF-A0A1F8B6G5-F1
#
_entry.id   AF-A0A1F8B6G5-F1
#
_cell.length_a   1.000
_cell.length_b   1.000
_cell.length_c   1.000
_cell.angle_alpha   90.00
_cell.angle_beta   90.00
_cell.angle_gamma   90.00
#
_symmetry.space_group_name_H-M   'P 1'
#
loop_
_entity.id
_entity.type
_entity.pdbx_description
1 polymer ?
#
loop_
_entity_poly.entity_id
_entity_poly.type
_entity_poly.pdbx_seq_one_letter_code
_entity_poly.pdbx_strand_id
1 'polypeptide(L)'
;MEDKQDTVSQQETTQALLEPIGVRVIGEVDPRTLTEEQFRNSPNLLFHGAKEDFVFSRDFDYENFQNPGGFTIGAGFYTTDNEEEARHFSRARQDNSSETRVVLPILPYQARIFDLRARNNQSVNAPVPNEIFQGYLNFIESKFGPKYEGYNPQEDKDFINGHSPTDETSRNERIKRSNRLLNFMSSKNYLESLRRLKRRGTPINLRSMLSEMGDKHRGYASFLFPEFMQKEGYDGIIYIEGGDIPEQKNPTTYVFYDLEKVGTFESWRETKQ
;
A
#
# COMPACT_ATOMS: atom_id res chain seq x y z
N MET A 1 54.75 23.90 31.58
CA MET A 1 53.45 23.26 31.87
C MET A 1 52.47 23.92 30.93
N GLU A 2 52.23 23.24 29.80
CA GLU A 2 51.43 23.74 28.69
C GLU A 2 49.95 23.48 28.94
N ASP A 3 49.16 24.53 28.74
CA ASP A 3 47.72 24.47 28.49
C ASP A 3 47.46 23.66 27.22
N LYS A 4 46.59 22.65 27.32
CA LYS A 4 45.94 22.04 26.16
C LYS A 4 44.47 22.43 26.16
N GLN A 5 44.18 23.51 25.44
CA GLN A 5 42.95 23.58 24.66
C GLN A 5 43.08 22.58 23.51
N ASP A 6 42.22 21.55 23.49
CA ASP A 6 41.96 20.81 22.27
C ASP A 6 40.46 20.89 21.96
N THR A 7 40.23 21.58 20.86
CA THR A 7 39.01 21.80 20.10
C THR A 7 38.29 20.52 19.69
N VAL A 8 36.96 20.57 19.84
CA VAL A 8 35.91 20.16 18.89
C VAL A 8 36.11 18.84 18.12
N SER A 9 35.26 17.87 18.44
CA SER A 9 34.66 16.98 17.44
C SER A 9 33.15 16.95 17.68
N GLN A 10 32.46 17.91 17.08
CA GLN A 10 31.04 17.81 16.75
C GLN A 10 30.86 16.59 15.83
N GLN A 11 30.61 15.43 16.43
CA GLN A 11 29.92 14.33 15.77
C GLN A 11 28.41 14.48 16.03
N GLU A 12 27.88 15.67 15.74
CA GLU A 12 26.50 15.77 15.29
C GLU A 12 26.50 15.28 13.85
N THR A 13 26.41 13.96 13.67
CA THR A 13 25.95 13.40 12.41
C THR A 13 24.53 13.90 12.26
N THR A 14 24.38 15.04 11.57
CA THR A 14 23.12 15.46 10.98
C THR A 14 22.78 14.34 10.01
N GLN A 15 22.01 13.37 10.49
CA GLN A 15 21.33 12.39 9.66
C GLN A 15 20.43 13.23 8.78
N ALA A 16 20.92 13.61 7.59
CA ALA A 16 20.16 14.42 6.65
C ALA A 16 18.80 13.73 6.51
N LEU A 17 17.75 14.38 7.00
CA LEU A 17 16.40 13.85 6.96
C LEU A 17 16.14 13.49 5.50
N LEU A 18 15.95 12.20 5.23
CA LEU A 18 15.65 11.73 3.88
C LEU A 18 14.29 12.30 3.51
N GLU A 19 14.24 13.36 2.72
CA GLU A 19 12.99 13.92 2.24
C GLU A 19 12.47 13.09 1.07
N PRO A 20 11.15 12.85 0.95
CA PRO A 20 10.60 12.19 -0.21
C PRO A 20 10.75 13.05 -1.46
N ILE A 21 10.75 12.41 -2.63
CA ILE A 21 10.63 13.13 -3.90
C ILE A 21 9.34 13.95 -3.91
N GLY A 22 8.22 13.35 -3.47
CA GLY A 22 6.93 14.00 -3.35
C GLY A 22 6.05 13.78 -4.57
N VAL A 23 5.22 14.78 -4.90
CA VAL A 23 4.22 14.66 -5.96
C VAL A 23 4.86 14.61 -7.34
N ARG A 24 4.44 13.65 -8.16
CA ARG A 24 4.81 13.50 -9.57
C ARG A 24 3.58 13.25 -10.42
N VAL A 25 3.64 13.64 -11.68
CA VAL A 25 2.73 13.13 -12.71
C VAL A 25 3.54 12.21 -13.61
N ILE A 26 3.09 10.98 -13.81
CA ILE A 26 3.74 10.01 -14.70
C ILE A 26 2.82 9.63 -15.87
N GLY A 27 3.42 9.18 -16.97
CA GLY A 27 2.67 8.87 -18.19
C GLY A 27 2.29 10.14 -18.97
N GLU A 28 3.27 10.94 -19.35
CA GLU A 28 3.03 12.19 -20.10
C GLU A 28 2.49 11.93 -21.51
N VAL A 29 2.91 10.83 -22.13
CA VAL A 29 2.52 10.42 -23.48
C VAL A 29 1.23 9.60 -23.39
N ASP A 30 0.25 9.94 -24.22
CA ASP A 30 -1.01 9.21 -24.33
C ASP A 30 -0.80 7.82 -24.96
N PRO A 31 -0.99 6.71 -24.21
CA PRO A 31 -0.76 5.36 -24.72
C PRO A 31 -1.67 4.99 -25.89
N ARG A 32 -2.82 5.66 -26.03
CA ARG A 32 -3.78 5.45 -27.13
C ARG A 32 -3.22 5.87 -28.48
N THR A 33 -2.23 6.77 -28.48
CA THR A 33 -1.59 7.31 -29.68
C THR A 33 -0.38 6.49 -30.14
N LEU A 34 0.08 5.54 -29.33
CA LEU A 34 1.29 4.77 -29.59
C LEU A 34 1.00 3.54 -30.46
N THR A 35 1.91 3.16 -31.35
CA THR A 35 1.93 1.80 -31.92
C THR A 35 2.32 0.78 -30.85
N GLU A 36 2.12 -0.52 -31.11
CA GLU A 36 2.49 -1.57 -30.15
C GLU A 36 4.00 -1.57 -29.87
N GLU A 37 4.80 -1.39 -30.92
CA GLU A 37 6.25 -1.26 -30.80
C GLU A 37 6.64 -0.04 -29.96
N GLN A 38 5.99 1.11 -30.15
CA GLN A 38 6.24 2.30 -29.33
C GLN A 38 5.81 2.11 -27.87
N PHE A 39 4.71 1.40 -27.63
CA PHE A 39 4.26 1.07 -26.29
C PHE A 39 5.29 0.20 -25.57
N ARG A 40 5.74 -0.89 -26.22
CA ARG A 40 6.71 -1.85 -25.66
C ARG A 40 8.12 -1.29 -25.49
N ASN A 41 8.48 -0.24 -26.22
CA ASN A 41 9.77 0.45 -26.09
C ASN A 41 9.68 1.78 -25.35
N SER A 42 8.55 2.07 -24.69
CA SER A 42 8.36 3.30 -23.94
C SER A 42 9.34 3.37 -22.75
N PRO A 43 10.00 4.52 -22.50
CA PRO A 43 10.88 4.67 -21.34
C PRO A 43 10.12 4.67 -20.00
N ASN A 44 8.80 4.77 -20.04
CA ASN A 44 7.92 4.72 -18.85
C ASN A 44 7.22 3.35 -18.71
N LEU A 45 7.69 2.33 -19.43
CA LEU A 45 7.11 1.00 -19.38
C LEU A 45 7.26 0.40 -17.98
N LEU A 46 6.13 -0.04 -17.43
CA LEU A 46 6.07 -0.76 -16.17
C LEU A 46 5.63 -2.20 -16.42
N PHE A 47 5.86 -3.06 -15.44
CA PHE A 47 5.62 -4.49 -15.53
C PHE A 47 4.82 -4.97 -14.32
N HIS A 48 3.72 -5.68 -14.58
CA HIS A 48 2.96 -6.40 -13.56
C HIS A 48 3.28 -7.89 -13.66
N GLY A 49 3.72 -8.50 -12.56
CA GLY A 49 3.84 -9.96 -12.45
C GLY A 49 2.53 -10.56 -11.95
N ALA A 50 1.92 -11.46 -12.72
CA ALA A 50 0.69 -12.15 -12.31
C ALA A 50 0.98 -13.61 -11.93
N LYS A 51 0.20 -14.15 -10.99
CA LYS A 51 0.27 -15.58 -10.62
C LYS A 51 -0.15 -16.49 -11.76
N GLU A 52 -1.19 -16.12 -12.49
CA GLU A 52 -1.78 -16.91 -13.57
C GLU A 52 -2.10 -16.00 -14.75
N ASP A 53 -2.62 -16.57 -15.84
CA ASP A 53 -3.05 -15.79 -17.00
C ASP A 53 -4.03 -14.71 -16.55
N PHE A 54 -3.63 -13.47 -16.73
CA PHE A 54 -4.34 -12.31 -16.23
C PHE A 54 -4.62 -11.35 -17.38
N VAL A 55 -5.89 -11.00 -17.55
CA VAL A 55 -6.32 -9.92 -18.43
C VAL A 55 -6.59 -8.71 -17.55
N PHE A 56 -5.81 -7.66 -17.75
CA PHE A 56 -6.02 -6.41 -17.04
C PHE A 56 -7.39 -5.81 -17.40
N SER A 57 -8.14 -5.41 -16.38
CA SER A 57 -9.39 -4.65 -16.52
C SER A 57 -9.34 -3.42 -15.63
N ARG A 58 -9.90 -2.30 -16.11
CA ARG A 58 -10.04 -1.08 -15.31
C ARG A 58 -11.15 -1.15 -14.28
N ASP A 59 -12.07 -2.08 -14.44
CA ASP A 59 -13.16 -2.33 -13.50
C ASP A 59 -12.80 -3.40 -12.47
N PHE A 60 -11.50 -3.69 -12.31
CA PHE A 60 -11.04 -4.73 -11.41
C PHE A 60 -11.29 -4.34 -9.94
N ASP A 61 -12.04 -5.20 -9.23
CA ASP A 61 -12.39 -5.03 -7.82
C ASP A 61 -11.24 -5.51 -6.90
N TYR A 62 -10.48 -4.56 -6.36
CA TYR A 62 -9.40 -4.82 -5.39
C TYR A 62 -9.89 -5.21 -4.00
N GLU A 63 -11.17 -5.07 -3.69
CA GLU A 63 -11.73 -5.40 -2.37
C GLU A 63 -12.03 -6.90 -2.24
N ASN A 64 -12.09 -7.64 -3.36
CA ASN A 64 -12.33 -9.08 -3.35
C ASN A 64 -11.04 -9.89 -3.13
N PHE A 65 -11.05 -10.73 -2.09
CA PHE A 65 -9.90 -11.47 -1.56
C PHE A 65 -9.31 -12.56 -2.49
N GLN A 66 -9.91 -12.80 -3.65
CA GLN A 66 -9.48 -13.79 -4.65
C GLN A 66 -8.59 -13.16 -5.75
N ASN A 67 -7.71 -12.24 -5.37
CA ASN A 67 -6.86 -11.53 -6.32
C ASN A 67 -5.58 -12.33 -6.65
N PRO A 68 -5.32 -12.69 -7.92
CA PRO A 68 -4.09 -13.36 -8.34
C PRO A 68 -2.82 -12.50 -8.19
N GLY A 69 -2.96 -11.17 -8.04
CA GLY A 69 -1.85 -10.20 -7.98
C GLY A 69 -1.24 -9.95 -6.60
N GLY A 70 -1.81 -10.50 -5.52
CA GLY A 70 -1.31 -10.31 -4.16
C GLY A 70 -1.59 -8.92 -3.55
N PHE A 71 -1.80 -8.89 -2.24
CA PHE A 71 -1.94 -7.66 -1.46
C PHE A 71 -0.89 -7.63 -0.34
N THR A 72 -0.11 -6.56 -0.27
CA THR A 72 0.93 -6.37 0.76
C THR A 72 0.72 -5.07 1.51
N ILE A 73 0.75 -3.92 0.84
CA ILE A 73 0.66 -2.59 1.46
C ILE A 73 -0.16 -1.63 0.59
N GLY A 74 -1.31 -1.21 1.10
CA GLY A 74 -2.14 -0.23 0.40
C GLY A 74 -3.01 -0.80 -0.71
N ALA A 75 -3.35 -2.09 -0.72
CA ALA A 75 -4.36 -2.71 -1.60
C ALA A 75 -4.62 -2.00 -2.96
N GLY A 76 -3.72 -2.13 -3.92
CA GLY A 76 -3.84 -1.56 -5.26
C GLY A 76 -3.22 -2.42 -6.36
N PHE A 77 -3.05 -1.85 -7.55
CA PHE A 77 -2.38 -2.51 -8.68
C PHE A 77 -0.87 -2.28 -8.64
N TYR A 78 -0.11 -3.35 -8.40
CA TYR A 78 1.34 -3.28 -8.24
C TYR A 78 2.04 -3.46 -9.57
N THR A 79 2.96 -2.57 -9.89
CA THR A 79 3.89 -2.71 -11.00
C THR A 79 5.30 -2.29 -10.60
N THR A 80 6.27 -2.61 -11.44
CA THR A 80 7.68 -2.23 -11.27
C THR A 80 8.26 -1.76 -12.59
N ASP A 81 9.30 -0.95 -12.56
CA ASP A 81 10.06 -0.52 -13.74
C ASP A 81 11.10 -1.56 -14.21
N ASN A 82 11.16 -2.72 -13.54
CA ASN A 82 12.08 -3.81 -13.87
C ASN A 82 11.32 -5.10 -14.20
N GLU A 83 11.41 -5.54 -15.45
CA GLU A 83 10.74 -6.75 -15.94
C GLU A 83 11.17 -8.01 -15.18
N GLU A 84 12.44 -8.16 -14.84
CA GLU A 84 12.93 -9.34 -14.10
C GLU A 84 12.38 -9.38 -12.67
N GLU A 85 12.16 -8.22 -12.04
CA GLU A 85 11.49 -8.13 -10.74
C GLU A 85 10.02 -8.58 -10.83
N ALA A 86 9.30 -8.17 -11.87
CA ALA A 86 7.95 -8.66 -12.14
C ALA A 86 7.92 -10.18 -12.41
N ARG A 87 8.93 -10.71 -13.12
CA ARG A 87 9.10 -12.15 -13.35
C ARG A 87 9.33 -12.91 -12.05
N HIS A 88 10.16 -12.39 -11.15
CA HIS A 88 10.40 -12.96 -9.83
C HIS A 88 9.13 -13.00 -8.99
N PHE A 89 8.35 -11.92 -9.00
CA PHE A 89 7.07 -11.88 -8.30
C PHE A 89 6.08 -12.91 -8.86
N SER A 90 5.90 -12.97 -10.19
CA SER A 90 5.06 -13.97 -10.85
C SER A 90 5.44 -15.39 -10.43
N ARG A 91 6.75 -15.71 -10.44
CA ARG A 91 7.26 -17.01 -9.99
C ARG A 91 6.98 -17.29 -8.52
N ALA A 92 7.22 -16.32 -7.63
CA ALA A 92 7.05 -16.51 -6.19
C ALA A 92 5.59 -16.80 -5.80
N ARG A 93 4.62 -16.38 -6.63
CA ARG A 93 3.20 -16.61 -6.41
C ARG A 93 2.64 -17.84 -7.12
N GLN A 94 3.36 -18.40 -8.08
CA GLN A 94 3.01 -19.64 -8.74
C GLN A 94 3.33 -20.85 -7.85
N ASP A 95 2.45 -21.84 -7.86
CA ASP A 95 2.80 -23.17 -7.35
C ASP A 95 3.89 -23.76 -8.28
N ASN A 96 4.88 -24.47 -7.72
CA ASN A 96 6.14 -24.96 -8.34
C ASN A 96 6.04 -25.75 -9.68
N SER A 97 4.88 -25.80 -10.34
CA SER A 97 4.58 -26.57 -11.55
C SER A 97 4.40 -25.75 -12.84
N SER A 98 4.31 -24.42 -12.76
CA SER A 98 4.16 -23.55 -13.93
C SER A 98 5.51 -22.92 -14.32
N GLU A 99 6.01 -23.19 -15.53
CA GLU A 99 7.16 -22.49 -16.11
C GLU A 99 6.77 -21.14 -16.77
N THR A 100 5.48 -20.91 -17.00
CA THR A 100 4.95 -19.73 -17.66
C THR A 100 4.91 -18.53 -16.72
N ARG A 101 5.90 -17.66 -16.84
CA ARG A 101 5.94 -16.37 -16.14
C ARG A 101 4.98 -15.41 -16.83
N VAL A 102 3.92 -14.99 -16.13
CA VAL A 102 2.95 -14.04 -16.67
C VAL A 102 3.40 -12.63 -16.27
N VAL A 103 3.90 -11.89 -17.25
CA VAL A 103 4.30 -10.49 -17.08
C VAL A 103 3.58 -9.63 -18.09
N LEU A 104 2.92 -8.59 -17.59
CA LEU A 104 2.14 -7.68 -18.40
C LEU A 104 2.85 -6.32 -18.52
N PRO A 105 3.05 -5.81 -19.74
CA PRO A 105 3.52 -4.46 -19.97
C PRO A 105 2.39 -3.46 -19.72
N ILE A 106 2.66 -2.45 -18.90
CA ILE A 106 1.70 -1.46 -18.43
C ILE A 106 2.26 -0.06 -18.69
N LEU A 107 1.44 0.82 -19.25
CA LEU A 107 1.74 2.25 -19.28
C LEU A 107 0.75 3.03 -18.42
N PRO A 108 1.24 3.94 -17.55
CA PRO A 108 0.40 4.94 -16.93
C PRO A 108 0.09 6.08 -17.92
N TYR A 109 -0.97 6.84 -17.65
CA TYR A 109 -1.28 8.08 -18.35
C TYR A 109 -1.81 9.15 -17.39
N GLN A 110 -1.11 10.29 -17.32
CA GLN A 110 -1.47 11.43 -16.47
C GLN A 110 -1.83 11.01 -15.03
N ALA A 111 -1.04 10.10 -14.46
CA ALA A 111 -1.23 9.56 -13.12
C ALA A 111 -0.51 10.45 -12.10
N ARG A 112 -1.24 11.08 -11.19
CA ARG A 112 -0.71 11.90 -10.10
C ARG A 112 -0.32 10.98 -8.93
N ILE A 113 0.97 10.75 -8.74
CA ILE A 113 1.52 9.79 -7.80
C ILE A 113 2.34 10.48 -6.71
N PHE A 114 2.30 9.95 -5.48
CA PHE A 114 3.19 10.37 -4.41
C PHE A 114 4.43 9.45 -4.34
N ASP A 115 5.61 9.97 -4.69
CA ASP A 115 6.87 9.23 -4.68
C ASP A 115 7.55 9.34 -3.31
N LEU A 116 7.47 8.25 -2.54
CA LEU A 116 7.99 8.11 -1.18
C LEU A 116 9.47 7.73 -1.13
N ARG A 117 10.14 7.58 -2.27
CA ARG A 117 11.59 7.32 -2.31
C ARG A 117 12.35 8.59 -1.90
N ALA A 118 13.51 8.43 -1.31
CA ALA A 118 14.30 9.57 -0.85
C ALA A 118 14.86 10.36 -2.04
N ARG A 119 14.73 11.69 -1.99
CA ARG A 119 15.15 12.61 -3.06
C ARG A 119 16.64 12.51 -3.37
N ASN A 120 17.46 12.30 -2.36
CA ASN A 120 18.92 12.15 -2.46
C ASN A 120 19.37 10.70 -2.71
N ASN A 121 18.49 9.72 -2.56
CA ASN A 121 18.79 8.31 -2.83
C ASN A 121 17.49 7.52 -3.12
N GLN A 122 17.18 7.33 -4.40
CA GLN A 122 15.93 6.66 -4.81
C GLN A 122 15.89 5.16 -4.49
N SER A 123 17.01 4.56 -4.05
CA SER A 123 17.06 3.14 -3.66
C SER A 123 16.52 2.86 -2.25
N VAL A 124 16.13 3.90 -1.52
CA VAL A 124 15.56 3.80 -0.17
C VAL A 124 14.31 4.67 -0.05
N ASN A 125 13.42 4.29 0.88
CA ASN A 125 12.26 5.12 1.21
C ASN A 125 12.64 6.26 2.14
N ALA A 126 12.08 7.43 1.88
CA ALA A 126 11.99 8.50 2.87
C ALA A 126 10.90 8.18 3.91
N PRO A 127 10.94 8.80 5.10
CA PRO A 127 9.80 8.86 5.99
C PRO A 127 8.58 9.50 5.31
N VAL A 128 7.39 9.08 5.73
CA VAL A 128 6.13 9.68 5.33
C VAL A 128 6.10 11.14 5.82
N PRO A 129 5.79 12.12 4.96
CA PRO A 129 5.63 13.52 5.38
C PRO A 129 4.60 13.67 6.50
N ASN A 130 4.86 14.60 7.41
CA ASN A 130 3.97 14.84 8.53
C ASN A 130 2.56 15.24 8.05
N GLU A 131 2.44 15.99 6.96
CA GLU A 131 1.16 16.40 6.37
C GLU A 131 0.33 15.18 5.93
N ILE A 132 0.96 14.23 5.23
CA ILE A 132 0.32 12.98 4.79
C ILE A 132 -0.06 12.12 6.00
N PHE A 133 0.83 12.00 6.98
CA PHE A 133 0.55 11.22 8.19
C PHE A 133 -0.59 11.83 9.03
N GLN A 134 -0.59 13.15 9.25
CA GLN A 134 -1.68 13.81 9.98
C GLN A 134 -3.00 13.74 9.21
N GLY A 135 -2.97 13.93 7.88
CA GLY A 135 -4.14 13.78 7.02
C GLY A 135 -4.74 12.38 7.14
N TYR A 136 -3.90 11.36 7.06
CA TYR A 136 -4.33 9.97 7.22
C TYR A 136 -4.83 9.67 8.63
N LEU A 137 -4.16 10.14 9.68
CA LEU A 137 -4.63 10.00 11.07
C LEU A 137 -6.02 10.62 11.25
N ASN A 138 -6.24 11.83 10.75
CA ASN A 138 -7.53 12.52 10.81
C ASN A 138 -8.61 11.74 10.04
N PHE A 139 -8.27 11.19 8.87
CA PHE A 139 -9.15 10.33 8.10
C PHE A 139 -9.57 9.10 8.91
N ILE A 140 -8.62 8.40 9.54
CA ILE A 140 -8.89 7.24 10.39
C ILE A 140 -9.75 7.60 11.61
N GLU A 141 -9.46 8.73 12.27
CA GLU A 141 -10.26 9.24 13.38
C GLU A 141 -11.70 9.54 12.96
N SER A 142 -11.90 10.13 11.78
CA SER A 142 -13.24 10.41 11.26
C SER A 142 -14.03 9.14 10.91
N LYS A 143 -13.35 8.08 10.45
CA LYS A 143 -13.97 6.81 10.06
C LYS A 143 -14.34 5.93 11.27
N PHE A 144 -13.52 5.94 12.31
CA PHE A 144 -13.71 5.07 13.48
C PHE A 144 -14.27 5.77 14.72
N GLY A 145 -13.99 7.05 14.92
CA GLY A 145 -14.45 7.78 16.10
C GLY A 145 -15.96 7.71 16.27
N PRO A 146 -16.76 8.15 15.28
CA PRO A 146 -18.22 8.14 15.38
C PRO A 146 -18.83 6.73 15.41
N LYS A 147 -18.20 5.76 14.72
CA LYS A 147 -18.74 4.40 14.54
C LYS A 147 -18.94 3.64 15.85
N TYR A 148 -18.24 4.03 16.91
CA TYR A 148 -18.25 3.35 18.19
C TYR A 148 -18.63 4.27 19.35
N GLU A 149 -19.16 5.46 19.05
CA GLU A 149 -19.73 6.32 20.07
C GLU A 149 -20.94 5.61 20.73
N GLY A 150 -20.91 5.48 22.06
CA GLY A 150 -21.91 4.73 22.81
C GLY A 150 -21.85 3.20 22.66
N TYR A 151 -20.90 2.64 21.90
CA TYR A 151 -20.74 1.18 21.82
C TYR A 151 -20.13 0.62 23.10
N ASN A 152 -20.85 -0.33 23.74
CA ASN A 152 -20.38 -1.03 24.92
C ASN A 152 -19.83 -2.43 24.54
N PRO A 153 -18.50 -2.61 24.44
CA PRO A 153 -17.91 -3.91 24.08
C PRO A 153 -18.15 -5.00 25.13
N GLN A 154 -18.51 -4.63 26.37
CA GLN A 154 -18.76 -5.61 27.43
C GLN A 154 -20.07 -6.38 27.18
N GLU A 155 -21.11 -5.72 26.69
CA GLU A 155 -22.39 -6.36 26.35
C GLU A 155 -22.22 -7.46 25.31
N ASP A 156 -21.41 -7.23 24.28
CA ASP A 156 -21.14 -8.23 23.26
C ASP A 156 -20.28 -9.37 23.80
N LYS A 157 -19.29 -9.08 24.65
CA LYS A 157 -18.50 -10.14 25.34
C LYS A 157 -19.38 -11.01 26.22
N ASP A 158 -20.23 -10.41 27.04
CA ASP A 158 -21.12 -11.12 27.96
C ASP A 158 -22.11 -11.98 27.17
N PHE A 159 -22.66 -11.46 26.07
CA PHE A 159 -23.51 -12.24 25.18
C PHE A 159 -22.74 -13.44 24.59
N ILE A 160 -21.57 -13.23 23.98
CA ILE A 160 -20.79 -14.27 23.30
C ILE A 160 -20.36 -15.40 24.26
N ASN A 161 -20.00 -15.04 25.49
CA ASN A 161 -19.54 -15.96 26.54
C ASN A 161 -20.70 -16.68 27.23
N GLY A 162 -21.83 -15.99 27.44
CA GLY A 162 -23.00 -16.53 28.12
C GLY A 162 -23.98 -17.30 27.24
N HIS A 163 -23.89 -17.16 25.90
CA HIS A 163 -24.84 -17.78 24.97
C HIS A 163 -24.19 -18.91 24.16
N SER A 164 -24.62 -20.15 24.45
CA SER A 164 -24.40 -21.29 23.56
C SER A 164 -25.52 -21.33 22.50
N PRO A 165 -25.22 -21.25 21.20
CA PRO A 165 -26.26 -21.25 20.17
C PRO A 165 -27.05 -22.56 20.17
N THR A 166 -28.37 -22.49 20.27
CA THR A 166 -29.27 -23.66 20.22
C THR A 166 -29.97 -23.82 18.88
N ASP A 167 -29.90 -22.79 18.03
CA ASP A 167 -30.51 -22.74 16.70
C ASP A 167 -29.71 -21.83 15.75
N GLU A 168 -30.12 -21.76 14.49
CA GLU A 168 -29.45 -20.95 13.47
C GLU A 168 -29.54 -19.44 13.74
N THR A 169 -30.67 -18.96 14.26
CA THR A 169 -30.88 -17.54 14.57
C THR A 169 -29.93 -17.06 15.67
N SER A 170 -29.82 -17.79 16.77
CA SER A 170 -28.90 -17.52 17.89
C SER A 170 -27.44 -17.63 17.45
N ARG A 171 -27.12 -18.57 16.54
CA ARG A 171 -25.78 -18.69 15.94
C ARG A 171 -25.44 -17.45 15.11
N ASN A 172 -26.35 -16.99 14.25
CA ASN A 172 -26.14 -15.83 13.40
C ASN A 172 -25.99 -14.54 14.21
N GLU A 173 -26.79 -14.37 15.28
CA GLU A 173 -26.66 -13.22 16.18
C GLU A 173 -25.32 -13.23 16.93
N ARG A 174 -24.87 -14.41 17.40
CA ARG A 174 -23.54 -14.55 18.03
C ARG A 174 -22.40 -14.22 17.07
N ILE A 175 -22.48 -14.66 15.81
CA ILE A 175 -21.51 -14.32 14.76
C ILE A 175 -21.49 -12.81 14.52
N LYS A 176 -22.66 -12.18 14.36
CA LYS A 176 -22.79 -10.74 14.15
C LYS A 176 -22.14 -9.93 15.27
N ARG A 177 -22.41 -10.27 16.52
CA ARG A 177 -21.81 -9.61 17.69
C ARG A 177 -20.31 -9.86 17.81
N SER A 178 -19.86 -11.08 17.53
CA SER A 178 -18.43 -11.42 17.48
C SER A 178 -17.69 -10.56 16.45
N ASN A 179 -18.25 -10.42 15.26
CA ASN A 179 -17.68 -9.60 14.19
C ASN A 179 -17.67 -8.10 14.57
N ARG A 180 -18.75 -7.60 15.19
CA ARG A 180 -18.81 -6.22 15.68
C ARG A 180 -17.73 -5.95 16.74
N LEU A 181 -17.56 -6.84 17.72
CA LEU A 181 -16.54 -6.73 18.76
C LEU A 181 -15.12 -6.79 18.18
N LEU A 182 -14.87 -7.72 17.26
CA LEU A 182 -13.58 -7.85 16.57
C LEU A 182 -13.24 -6.57 15.81
N ASN A 183 -14.18 -6.06 15.00
CA ASN A 183 -14.00 -4.83 14.24
C ASN A 183 -13.70 -3.63 15.16
N PHE A 184 -14.43 -3.50 16.28
CA PHE A 184 -14.16 -2.46 17.27
C PHE A 184 -12.74 -2.55 17.83
N MET A 185 -12.32 -3.74 18.27
CA MET A 185 -10.99 -3.94 18.84
C MET A 185 -9.89 -3.64 17.83
N SER A 186 -10.01 -4.13 16.59
CA SER A 186 -9.03 -3.86 15.52
C SER A 186 -8.94 -2.38 15.19
N SER A 187 -10.07 -1.69 14.99
CA SER A 187 -10.11 -0.24 14.73
C SER A 187 -9.48 0.57 15.87
N LYS A 188 -9.84 0.26 17.12
CA LYS A 188 -9.32 0.95 18.30
C LYS A 188 -7.80 0.74 18.45
N ASN A 189 -7.33 -0.50 18.30
CA ASN A 189 -5.92 -0.83 18.40
C ASN A 189 -5.09 -0.12 17.32
N TYR A 190 -5.59 -0.08 16.09
CA TYR A 190 -4.90 0.61 15.01
C TYR A 190 -4.81 2.12 15.24
N LEU A 191 -5.91 2.76 15.63
CA LEU A 191 -5.92 4.19 15.95
C LEU A 191 -4.94 4.54 17.09
N GLU A 192 -4.90 3.73 18.16
CA GLU A 192 -3.92 3.92 19.23
C GLU A 192 -2.48 3.70 18.77
N SER A 193 -2.25 2.78 17.82
CA SER A 193 -0.93 2.60 17.20
C SER A 193 -0.49 3.86 16.45
N LEU A 194 -1.36 4.46 15.64
CA LEU A 194 -1.07 5.72 14.95
C LEU A 194 -0.81 6.87 15.94
N ARG A 195 -1.64 7.01 16.98
CA ARG A 195 -1.41 8.01 18.05
C ARG A 195 -0.09 7.80 18.77
N ARG A 196 0.32 6.55 18.99
CA ARG A 196 1.63 6.21 19.55
C ARG A 196 2.76 6.60 18.60
N LEU A 197 2.65 6.35 17.30
CA LEU A 197 3.63 6.81 16.31
C LEU A 197 3.77 8.34 16.34
N LYS A 198 2.65 9.07 16.38
CA LYS A 198 2.63 10.53 16.54
C LYS A 198 3.36 10.98 17.81
N ARG A 199 3.08 10.36 18.96
CA ARG A 199 3.70 10.69 20.26
C ARG A 199 5.20 10.40 20.32
N ARG A 200 5.69 9.40 19.57
CA ARG A 200 7.13 9.05 19.54
C ARG A 200 7.99 10.16 18.94
N GLY A 201 7.45 10.97 18.04
CA GLY A 201 8.19 12.08 17.40
C GLY A 201 9.35 11.64 16.48
N THR A 202 9.51 10.34 16.24
CA THR A 202 10.51 9.81 15.30
C THR A 202 9.96 9.76 13.88
N PRO A 203 10.81 9.85 12.84
CA PRO A 203 10.36 9.71 11.46
C PRO A 203 9.59 8.40 11.24
N ILE A 204 8.43 8.51 10.59
CA ILE A 204 7.50 7.39 10.41
C ILE A 204 7.69 6.82 9.00
N ASN A 205 8.01 5.54 8.88
CA ASN A 205 7.99 4.87 7.57
C ASN A 205 6.58 4.34 7.23
N LEU A 206 6.31 4.15 5.94
CA LEU A 206 5.00 3.73 5.44
C LEU A 206 4.53 2.39 6.05
N ARG A 207 5.43 1.42 6.16
CA ARG A 207 5.14 0.09 6.73
C ARG A 207 4.63 0.19 8.17
N SER A 208 5.27 1.04 8.97
CA SER A 208 4.88 1.28 10.36
C SER A 208 3.53 2.00 10.44
N MET A 209 3.29 2.97 9.57
CA MET A 209 2.01 3.68 9.48
C MET A 209 0.85 2.75 9.11
N LEU A 210 1.07 1.81 8.21
CA LEU A 210 0.02 0.93 7.67
C LEU A 210 -0.11 -0.41 8.41
N SER A 211 0.75 -0.67 9.40
CA SER A 211 0.69 -1.87 10.22
C SER A 211 -0.28 -1.75 11.40
N GLU A 212 -1.13 -2.76 11.59
CA GLU A 212 -2.01 -2.87 12.75
C GLU A 212 -1.29 -3.30 14.04
N MET A 213 -0.17 -4.05 13.95
CA MET A 213 0.52 -4.62 15.12
C MET A 213 2.06 -4.79 14.97
N GLY A 214 2.77 -3.80 14.41
CA GLY A 214 4.19 -3.99 14.06
C GLY A 214 4.34 -4.97 12.90
N ASP A 215 5.55 -5.41 12.53
CA ASP A 215 5.90 -6.06 11.24
C ASP A 215 5.15 -7.36 10.84
N LYS A 216 3.99 -7.69 11.41
CA LYS A 216 3.11 -8.78 10.97
C LYS A 216 1.91 -8.24 10.20
N HIS A 217 1.85 -8.68 8.95
CA HIS A 217 1.09 -8.15 7.82
C HIS A 217 -0.42 -8.43 7.85
N ARG A 218 -1.13 -7.56 7.10
CA ARG A 218 -2.51 -7.64 6.63
C ARG A 218 -3.57 -7.23 7.64
N GLY A 219 -3.78 -5.92 7.68
CA GLY A 219 -4.84 -5.29 8.44
C GLY A 219 -5.86 -4.58 7.55
N TYR A 220 -7.08 -4.40 8.08
CA TYR A 220 -8.11 -3.46 7.61
C TYR A 220 -7.51 -2.10 7.21
N ALA A 221 -6.47 -1.64 7.92
CA ALA A 221 -5.69 -0.44 7.62
C ALA A 221 -5.17 -0.33 6.17
N SER A 222 -4.73 -1.44 5.56
CA SER A 222 -4.15 -1.41 4.21
C SER A 222 -5.17 -1.11 3.11
N PHE A 223 -6.46 -1.37 3.35
CA PHE A 223 -7.54 -1.04 2.41
C PHE A 223 -8.03 0.41 2.56
N LEU A 224 -7.74 1.05 3.69
CA LEU A 224 -8.13 2.44 3.95
C LEU A 224 -7.17 3.45 3.34
N PHE A 225 -5.92 3.06 3.12
CA PHE A 225 -4.92 3.96 2.59
C PHE A 225 -5.19 4.38 1.14
N PRO A 226 -5.59 3.49 0.22
CA PRO A 226 -6.07 3.87 -1.12
C PRO A 226 -7.18 4.91 -1.08
N GLU A 227 -8.22 4.68 -0.26
CA GLU A 227 -9.36 5.59 -0.12
C GLU A 227 -8.90 6.98 0.33
N PHE A 228 -7.99 7.03 1.31
CA PHE A 228 -7.38 8.30 1.74
C PHE A 228 -6.59 8.97 0.60
N MET A 229 -5.71 8.24 -0.07
CA MET A 229 -4.85 8.80 -1.12
C MET A 229 -5.69 9.31 -2.31
N GLN A 230 -6.73 8.57 -2.72
CA GLN A 230 -7.67 9.00 -3.74
C GLN A 230 -8.45 10.24 -3.32
N LYS A 231 -8.87 10.34 -2.05
CA LYS A 231 -9.52 11.54 -1.51
C LYS A 231 -8.61 12.78 -1.55
N GLU A 232 -7.30 12.59 -1.38
CA GLU A 232 -6.28 13.63 -1.55
C GLU A 232 -5.90 13.89 -3.04
N GLY A 233 -6.57 13.18 -3.96
CA GLY A 233 -6.40 13.31 -5.41
C GLY A 233 -5.13 12.64 -5.94
N TYR A 234 -4.62 11.62 -5.26
CA TYR A 234 -3.52 10.79 -5.75
C TYR A 234 -4.03 9.50 -6.36
N ASP A 235 -3.49 9.18 -7.53
CA ASP A 235 -3.80 7.98 -8.31
C ASP A 235 -2.95 6.77 -7.86
N GLY A 236 -1.94 7.00 -7.02
CA GLY A 236 -1.03 5.96 -6.57
C GLY A 236 0.14 6.44 -5.70
N ILE A 237 1.06 5.52 -5.39
CA ILE A 237 2.35 5.79 -4.74
C ILE A 237 3.52 5.12 -5.47
N ILE A 238 4.74 5.65 -5.28
CA ILE A 238 5.99 4.95 -5.59
C ILE A 238 6.74 4.71 -4.27
N TYR A 239 7.20 3.49 -4.04
CA TYR A 239 8.01 3.18 -2.88
C TYR A 239 8.88 1.93 -3.12
N ILE A 240 9.87 1.72 -2.27
CA ILE A 240 10.64 0.48 -2.23
C ILE A 240 9.88 -0.50 -1.33
N GLU A 241 9.28 -1.51 -1.95
CA GLU A 241 8.56 -2.53 -1.20
C GLU A 241 9.56 -3.39 -0.42
N GLY A 242 10.59 -3.91 -1.09
CA GLY A 242 11.40 -5.01 -0.56
C GLY A 242 10.95 -6.32 -1.22
N GLY A 243 11.90 -7.20 -1.50
CA GLY A 243 11.67 -8.41 -2.29
C GLY A 243 10.81 -9.47 -1.60
N ASP A 244 10.04 -10.21 -2.39
CA ASP A 244 9.35 -11.44 -1.97
C ASP A 244 10.31 -12.65 -1.95
N ILE A 245 11.49 -12.54 -2.58
CA ILE A 245 12.56 -13.56 -2.58
C ILE A 245 13.95 -12.95 -2.34
N PRO A 246 14.94 -13.72 -1.85
CA PRO A 246 16.30 -13.22 -1.53
C PRO A 246 17.04 -12.53 -2.69
N GLU A 247 16.71 -12.90 -3.93
CA GLU A 247 17.31 -12.35 -5.15
C GLU A 247 16.81 -10.95 -5.50
N GLN A 248 15.63 -10.55 -5.01
CA GLN A 248 15.04 -9.23 -5.25
C GLN A 248 15.64 -8.19 -4.31
N LYS A 249 16.53 -7.36 -4.83
CA LYS A 249 17.16 -6.28 -4.07
C LYS A 249 16.38 -4.99 -4.25
N ASN A 250 15.42 -4.75 -3.35
CA ASN A 250 14.74 -3.46 -3.20
C ASN A 250 14.04 -2.94 -4.48
N PRO A 251 13.08 -3.69 -5.06
CA PRO A 251 12.40 -3.25 -6.28
C PRO A 251 11.65 -1.93 -6.05
N THR A 252 11.79 -1.01 -7.01
CA THR A 252 10.89 0.14 -7.10
C THR A 252 9.51 -0.39 -7.45
N THR A 253 8.54 -0.05 -6.60
CA THR A 253 7.16 -0.47 -6.73
C THR A 253 6.28 0.74 -6.97
N TYR A 254 5.44 0.65 -7.97
CA TYR A 254 4.38 1.59 -8.28
C TYR A 254 3.06 0.91 -7.90
N VAL A 255 2.28 1.56 -7.04
CA VAL A 255 0.97 1.05 -6.64
C VAL A 255 -0.07 2.03 -7.13
N PHE A 256 -0.99 1.57 -7.98
CA PHE A 256 -2.08 2.39 -8.51
C PHE A 256 -3.38 2.08 -7.80
N TYR A 257 -4.10 3.13 -7.44
CA TYR A 257 -5.42 3.08 -6.82
C TYR A 257 -6.53 3.46 -7.82
N ASP A 258 -6.21 4.30 -8.81
CA ASP A 258 -7.10 4.61 -9.94
C ASP A 258 -6.65 3.86 -11.20
N LEU A 259 -7.43 2.87 -11.63
CA LEU A 259 -7.13 2.07 -12.81
C LEU A 259 -7.45 2.74 -14.12
N GLU A 260 -8.19 3.86 -14.10
CA GLU A 260 -8.34 4.71 -15.28
C GLU A 260 -7.02 5.33 -15.72
N LYS A 261 -6.01 5.29 -14.85
CA LYS A 261 -4.69 5.87 -15.06
C LYS A 261 -3.65 4.89 -15.55
N VAL A 262 -3.97 3.60 -15.64
CA VAL A 262 -3.05 2.56 -16.11
C VAL A 262 -3.72 1.60 -17.08
N GLY A 263 -2.92 0.92 -17.89
CA GLY A 263 -3.44 -0.10 -18.78
C GLY A 263 -2.38 -0.79 -19.62
N THR A 264 -2.78 -1.93 -20.18
CA THR A 264 -2.04 -2.61 -21.24
C THR A 264 -2.31 -1.89 -22.57
N PHE A 265 -1.57 -2.29 -23.61
CA PHE A 265 -1.76 -1.76 -24.95
C PHE A 265 -3.20 -1.95 -25.45
N GLU A 266 -3.78 -3.11 -25.20
CA GLU A 266 -5.14 -3.48 -25.57
C GLU A 266 -6.15 -2.67 -24.77
N SER A 267 -6.00 -2.63 -23.43
CA SER A 267 -7.00 -1.98 -22.58
C SER A 267 -7.08 -0.47 -22.86
N TRP A 268 -5.98 0.21 -23.21
CA TRP A 268 -6.03 1.62 -23.62
C TRP A 268 -6.90 1.89 -24.86
N ARG A 269 -7.14 0.88 -25.70
CA ARG A 269 -7.99 1.01 -26.90
C ARG A 269 -9.41 0.50 -26.72
N GLU A 270 -9.69 -0.19 -25.64
CA GLU A 270 -11.04 -0.60 -25.31
C GLU A 270 -11.89 0.67 -25.12
N THR A 271 -12.87 0.84 -25.99
CA THR A 271 -13.89 1.87 -25.83
C THR A 271 -14.82 1.37 -24.74
N LYS A 272 -14.90 2.07 -23.61
CA LYS A 272 -15.94 1.80 -22.60
C LYS A 272 -17.30 1.88 -23.32
N GLN A 273 -18.00 0.75 -23.38
CA GLN A 273 -19.38 0.68 -23.90
C GLN A 273 -20.36 1.23 -22.86
#